data_AF-A0A8F1MBD2-F1
#
_entry.id   AF-A0A8F1MBD2-F1
#
_cell.length_a   1.000
_cell.length_b   1.000
_cell.length_c   1.000
_cell.angle_alpha   90.00
_cell.angle_beta   90.00
_cell.angle_gamma   90.00
#
_symmetry.space_group_name_H-M   'P 1'
#
loop_
_entity.id
_entity.type
_entity.pdbx_description
1 polymer ?
#
loop_
_entity_poly.entity_id
_entity_poly.type
_entity_poly.pdbx_seq_one_letter_code
_entity_poly.pdbx_strand_id
1 'polypeptide(L)'
;MKKKTTISTAGHGSSDKKSPSKRMNLYANLAQKHKTKKDKDARERAEYLATLPKHPVKRFFYRLHPKRLAKYWFSKRGGLMALKILGVSILLMLLLIGGMFAYFRKDLDKIRPGELAKRVQTTVTKYYDRNDNLLWEDKGTGNYQLVVESDQN
;
A
#
# COMPACT_ATOMS: atom_id res chain seq x y z
N MET A 1 -47.92 -51.21 -76.75
CA MET A 1 -48.32 -50.15 -75.79
C MET A 1 -47.07 -49.54 -75.17
N LYS A 2 -46.78 -48.27 -75.45
CA LYS A 2 -45.57 -47.55 -74.98
C LYS A 2 -45.94 -46.67 -73.78
N LYS A 3 -45.41 -46.94 -72.59
CA LYS A 3 -45.58 -46.07 -71.41
C LYS A 3 -44.47 -45.01 -71.43
N LYS A 4 -44.84 -43.75 -71.68
CA LYS A 4 -43.98 -42.58 -71.48
C LYS A 4 -43.90 -42.30 -69.98
N THR A 5 -42.71 -42.34 -69.41
CA THR A 5 -42.44 -41.85 -68.05
C THR A 5 -42.02 -40.40 -68.15
N THR A 6 -42.91 -39.48 -67.80
CA THR A 6 -42.64 -38.05 -67.67
C THR A 6 -41.84 -37.77 -66.41
N ILE A 7 -40.67 -37.15 -66.59
CA ILE A 7 -39.85 -36.55 -65.53
C ILE A 7 -40.57 -35.26 -65.09
N SER A 8 -41.05 -35.21 -63.85
CA SER A 8 -41.56 -33.98 -63.23
C SER A 8 -40.53 -33.43 -62.25
N THR A 9 -39.80 -32.41 -62.72
CA THR A 9 -39.00 -31.49 -61.92
C THR A 9 -39.94 -30.70 -60.99
N ALA A 10 -39.85 -30.90 -59.68
CA ALA A 10 -40.52 -30.05 -58.70
C ALA A 10 -39.47 -29.15 -58.03
N GLY A 11 -39.52 -27.88 -58.40
CA GLY A 11 -38.73 -26.81 -57.81
C GLY A 11 -39.25 -26.39 -56.42
N HIS A 12 -38.30 -25.82 -55.67
CA HIS A 12 -38.44 -24.74 -54.69
C HIS A 12 -39.73 -24.64 -53.87
N GLY A 13 -39.63 -25.05 -52.61
CA GLY A 13 -40.43 -24.53 -51.51
C GLY A 13 -39.49 -24.05 -50.40
N SER A 14 -38.88 -22.88 -50.55
CA SER A 14 -38.22 -22.17 -49.45
C SER A 14 -39.31 -21.79 -48.44
N SER A 15 -39.55 -22.67 -47.46
CA SER A 15 -40.41 -22.36 -46.33
C SER A 15 -39.78 -21.21 -45.56
N ASP A 16 -40.27 -20.01 -45.81
CA ASP A 16 -39.92 -18.77 -45.12
C ASP A 16 -40.48 -18.88 -43.68
N LYS A 17 -39.83 -19.71 -42.87
CA LYS A 17 -40.15 -19.87 -41.46
C LYS A 17 -39.71 -18.60 -40.75
N LYS A 18 -40.62 -17.62 -40.66
CA LYS A 18 -40.48 -16.47 -39.77
C LYS A 18 -40.16 -17.01 -38.37
N SER A 19 -38.93 -16.76 -37.92
CA SER A 19 -38.50 -17.16 -36.58
C SER A 19 -39.45 -16.52 -35.56
N PRO A 20 -39.97 -17.27 -34.57
CA PRO A 20 -40.83 -16.69 -33.54
C PRO A 20 -40.11 -15.53 -32.86
N SER A 21 -40.82 -14.42 -32.63
CA SER A 21 -40.27 -13.25 -31.95
C SER A 21 -39.70 -13.68 -30.60
N LYS A 22 -38.37 -13.71 -30.52
CA LYS A 22 -37.63 -14.21 -29.37
C LYS A 22 -37.97 -13.33 -28.16
N ARG A 23 -38.85 -13.80 -27.28
CA ARG A 23 -39.16 -13.16 -26.00
C ARG A 23 -37.84 -13.00 -25.24
N MET A 24 -37.33 -11.77 -25.18
CA MET A 24 -36.04 -11.47 -24.56
C MET A 24 -36.19 -11.64 -23.04
N ASN A 25 -35.78 -12.79 -22.50
CA ASN A 25 -35.69 -12.97 -21.06
C ASN A 25 -34.72 -11.94 -20.48
N LEU A 26 -35.22 -11.03 -19.65
CA LEU A 26 -34.43 -9.97 -18.99
C LEU A 26 -33.22 -10.56 -18.23
N TYR A 27 -33.37 -11.76 -17.66
CA TYR A 27 -32.29 -12.51 -17.00
C TYR A 27 -31.25 -13.11 -17.95
N ALA A 28 -31.64 -13.48 -19.18
CA ALA A 28 -30.68 -13.93 -20.20
C ALA A 28 -29.73 -12.79 -20.57
N ASN A 29 -30.23 -11.55 -20.60
CA ASN A 29 -29.42 -10.37 -20.89
C ASN A 29 -28.38 -10.07 -19.79
N LEU A 30 -28.66 -10.36 -18.52
CA LEU A 30 -27.70 -10.11 -17.44
C LEU A 30 -26.55 -11.14 -17.43
N ALA A 31 -26.89 -12.43 -17.55
CA ALA A 31 -25.90 -13.49 -17.68
C ALA A 31 -25.05 -13.30 -18.94
N GLN A 32 -25.69 -12.92 -20.05
CA GLN A 32 -25.01 -12.62 -21.30
C GLN A 32 -24.16 -11.35 -21.19
N LYS A 33 -24.61 -10.28 -20.52
CA LYS A 33 -23.82 -9.07 -20.26
C LYS A 33 -22.56 -9.35 -19.45
N HIS A 34 -22.63 -10.23 -18.47
CA HIS A 34 -21.45 -10.63 -17.70
C HIS A 34 -20.48 -11.46 -18.55
N LYS A 35 -20.99 -12.41 -19.34
CA LYS A 35 -20.17 -13.19 -20.29
C LYS A 35 -19.50 -12.29 -21.33
N THR A 36 -20.24 -11.37 -21.94
CA THR A 36 -19.69 -10.45 -22.96
C THR A 36 -18.64 -9.50 -22.37
N LYS A 37 -18.80 -9.06 -21.12
CA LYS A 37 -17.76 -8.31 -20.41
C LYS A 37 -16.49 -9.14 -20.22
N LYS A 38 -16.62 -10.38 -19.74
CA LYS A 38 -15.47 -11.30 -19.57
C LYS A 38 -14.78 -11.59 -20.90
N ASP A 39 -15.55 -11.81 -21.96
CA ASP A 39 -15.03 -12.07 -23.29
C ASP A 39 -14.31 -10.84 -23.85
N LYS A 40 -14.86 -9.64 -23.63
CA LYS A 40 -14.21 -8.38 -24.00
C LYS A 40 -12.87 -8.21 -23.25
N ASP A 41 -12.87 -8.40 -21.93
CA ASP A 41 -11.64 -8.30 -21.12
C ASP A 41 -10.59 -9.35 -21.56
N ALA A 42 -11.03 -10.56 -21.91
CA ALA A 42 -10.16 -11.61 -22.42
C ALA A 42 -9.56 -11.24 -23.79
N ARG A 43 -10.36 -10.66 -24.69
CA ARG A 43 -9.90 -10.16 -26.00
C ARG A 43 -8.91 -9.01 -25.86
N GLU A 44 -9.22 -8.01 -25.04
CA GLU A 44 -8.30 -6.89 -24.77
C GLU A 44 -6.97 -7.36 -24.19
N ARG A 45 -7.01 -8.36 -23.29
CA ARG A 45 -5.80 -9.00 -22.77
C ARG A 45 -5.05 -9.75 -23.86
N ALA A 46 -5.71 -10.53 -24.71
CA ALA A 46 -5.07 -11.27 -25.77
C ALA A 46 -4.39 -10.34 -26.79
N GLU A 47 -5.09 -9.28 -27.21
CA GLU A 47 -4.55 -8.22 -28.08
C GLU A 47 -3.33 -7.55 -27.43
N TYR A 48 -3.44 -7.16 -26.15
CA TYR A 48 -2.32 -6.60 -25.42
C TYR A 48 -1.13 -7.57 -25.31
N LEU A 49 -1.38 -8.84 -25.01
CA LEU A 49 -0.33 -9.85 -24.92
C LEU A 49 0.33 -10.12 -26.28
N ALA A 50 -0.40 -9.96 -27.38
CA ALA A 50 0.12 -10.05 -28.75
C ALA A 50 1.10 -8.90 -29.08
N THR A 51 0.89 -7.71 -28.51
CA THR A 51 1.85 -6.58 -28.65
C THR A 51 3.13 -6.74 -27.82
N LEU A 52 3.17 -7.68 -26.87
CA LEU A 52 4.30 -7.82 -25.95
C LEU A 52 5.25 -8.98 -26.35
N PRO A 53 6.55 -8.88 -26.01
CA PRO A 53 7.48 -9.98 -26.18
C PRO A 53 6.98 -11.29 -25.54
N LYS A 54 7.14 -12.42 -26.24
CA LYS A 54 6.68 -13.74 -25.77
C LYS A 54 7.33 -14.14 -24.44
N HIS A 55 8.62 -13.85 -24.26
CA HIS A 55 9.41 -14.22 -23.09
C HIS A 55 8.98 -13.45 -21.82
N PRO A 56 8.73 -14.15 -20.68
CA PRO A 56 8.13 -13.54 -19.48
C PRO A 56 8.99 -12.44 -18.87
N VAL A 57 10.32 -12.61 -18.84
CA VAL A 57 11.24 -11.62 -18.29
C VAL A 57 11.27 -10.34 -19.13
N LYS A 58 11.33 -10.46 -20.47
CA LYS A 58 11.27 -9.31 -21.38
C LYS A 58 9.94 -8.57 -21.25
N ARG A 59 8.86 -9.33 -21.05
CA ARG A 59 7.51 -8.81 -20.78
C ARG A 59 7.46 -7.97 -19.49
N PHE A 60 8.17 -8.39 -18.45
CA PHE A 60 8.25 -7.67 -17.17
C PHE A 60 8.96 -6.32 -17.32
N PHE A 61 10.17 -6.30 -17.90
CA PHE A 61 10.91 -5.05 -18.12
C PHE A 61 10.18 -4.10 -19.09
N TYR A 62 9.48 -4.64 -20.09
CA TYR A 62 8.65 -3.83 -20.97
C TYR A 62 7.54 -3.08 -20.20
N ARG A 63 6.97 -3.69 -19.16
CA ARG A 63 5.95 -3.04 -18.31
C ARG A 63 6.56 -1.98 -17.38
N LEU A 64 7.81 -2.17 -16.95
CA LEU A 64 8.54 -1.23 -16.08
C LEU A 64 9.08 0.02 -16.79
N HIS A 65 8.76 0.19 -18.08
CA HIS A 65 9.25 1.34 -18.84
C HIS A 65 8.80 2.69 -18.20
N PRO A 66 9.73 3.62 -17.93
CA PRO A 66 9.46 4.81 -17.11
C PRO A 66 8.32 5.68 -17.65
N LYS A 67 8.22 5.85 -18.97
CA LYS A 67 7.12 6.60 -19.62
C LYS A 67 5.73 6.05 -19.27
N ARG A 68 5.58 4.73 -19.11
CA ARG A 68 4.30 4.09 -18.81
C ARG A 68 3.95 4.19 -17.34
N LEU A 69 4.96 4.04 -16.49
CA LEU A 69 4.82 4.26 -15.06
C LEU A 69 4.37 5.69 -14.81
N ALA A 70 5.06 6.69 -15.36
CA ALA A 70 4.65 8.08 -15.26
C ALA A 70 3.21 8.28 -15.76
N LYS A 71 2.88 7.81 -16.98
CA LYS A 71 1.51 7.90 -17.53
C LYS A 71 0.46 7.27 -16.61
N TYR A 72 0.76 6.14 -15.97
CA TYR A 72 -0.14 5.49 -15.03
C TYR A 72 -0.30 6.31 -13.75
N TRP A 73 0.80 6.70 -13.10
CA TRP A 73 0.78 7.44 -11.84
C TRP A 73 0.10 8.80 -11.96
N PHE A 74 0.29 9.51 -13.09
CA PHE A 74 -0.39 10.78 -13.39
C PHE A 74 -1.81 10.61 -13.97
N SER A 75 -2.33 9.38 -14.09
CA SER A 75 -3.72 9.16 -14.49
C SER A 75 -4.68 9.25 -13.28
N LYS A 76 -5.99 9.41 -13.52
CA LYS A 76 -7.01 9.38 -12.44
C LYS A 76 -6.93 8.10 -11.59
N ARG A 77 -6.65 6.95 -12.23
CA ARG A 77 -6.50 5.67 -11.54
C ARG A 77 -5.24 5.64 -10.69
N GLY A 78 -4.12 6.17 -11.21
CA GLY A 78 -2.87 6.29 -10.49
C GLY A 78 -2.95 7.25 -9.31
N GLY A 79 -3.61 8.40 -9.48
CA GLY A 79 -3.85 9.35 -8.39
C GLY A 79 -4.68 8.76 -7.26
N LEU A 80 -5.75 8.02 -7.56
CA LEU A 80 -6.52 7.30 -6.54
C LEU A 80 -5.69 6.21 -5.84
N MET A 81 -4.80 5.52 -6.58
CA MET A 81 -3.88 4.56 -5.98
C MET A 81 -2.86 5.26 -5.07
N ALA A 82 -2.28 6.37 -5.50
CA ALA A 82 -1.35 7.18 -4.72
C ALA A 82 -1.99 7.67 -3.43
N LEU A 83 -3.26 8.11 -3.48
CA LEU A 83 -4.00 8.51 -2.29
C LEU A 83 -4.20 7.36 -1.30
N LYS A 84 -4.52 6.15 -1.80
CA LYS A 84 -4.61 4.95 -0.94
C LYS A 84 -3.27 4.61 -0.31
N ILE A 85 -2.19 4.65 -1.09
CA ILE A 85 -0.83 4.39 -0.60
C ILE A 85 -0.45 5.42 0.47
N LEU A 86 -0.77 6.69 0.25
CA LEU A 86 -0.53 7.76 1.20
C LEU A 86 -1.29 7.50 2.52
N GLY A 87 -2.58 7.15 2.44
CA GLY A 87 -3.38 6.81 3.63
C GLY A 87 -2.80 5.64 4.42
N VAL A 88 -2.42 4.54 3.75
CA VAL A 88 -1.79 3.38 4.40
C VAL A 88 -0.42 3.74 4.96
N SER A 89 0.37 4.55 4.25
CA SER A 89 1.70 4.98 4.69
C SER A 89 1.64 5.81 5.97
N ILE A 90 0.65 6.69 6.11
CA ILE A 90 0.43 7.46 7.34
C ILE A 90 0.09 6.53 8.50
N LEU A 91 -0.77 5.52 8.27
CA LEU A 91 -1.11 4.54 9.29
C LEU A 91 0.13 3.76 9.74
N LEU A 92 0.93 3.28 8.79
CA LEU A 92 2.19 2.58 9.09
C LEU A 92 3.19 3.49 9.83
N MET A 93 3.26 4.77 9.47
CA MET A 93 4.12 5.75 10.14
C MET A 93 3.69 5.97 11.59
N LEU A 94 2.40 6.13 11.85
CA LEU A 94 1.87 6.25 13.22
C LEU A 94 2.13 4.99 14.04
N LEU A 95 1.97 3.80 13.44
CA LEU A 95 2.27 2.53 14.08
C LEU A 95 3.77 2.42 14.38
N LEU A 96 4.64 2.84 13.47
CA LEU A 96 6.09 2.87 13.67
C LEU A 96 6.45 3.81 14.84
N ILE A 97 5.94 5.05 14.83
CA ILE A 97 6.19 6.02 15.92
C ILE A 97 5.68 5.47 17.25
N GLY A 98 4.46 4.93 17.28
CA GLY A 98 3.87 4.32 18.48
C GLY A 98 4.66 3.10 18.97
N GLY A 99 5.12 2.24 18.06
CA GLY A 99 5.97 1.10 18.36
C GLY A 99 7.34 1.52 18.90
N MET A 100 7.94 2.56 18.31
CA MET A 100 9.20 3.13 18.78
C MET A 100 9.04 3.75 20.18
N PHE A 101 7.95 4.49 20.40
CA PHE A 101 7.61 5.01 21.73
C PHE A 101 7.41 3.88 22.74
N ALA A 102 6.68 2.83 22.40
CA ALA A 102 6.49 1.68 23.27
C ALA A 102 7.81 0.96 23.59
N TYR A 103 8.71 0.85 22.61
CA TYR A 103 10.03 0.27 22.77
C TYR A 103 10.91 1.09 23.73
N PHE A 104 11.00 2.41 23.52
CA PHE A 104 11.83 3.30 24.35
C PHE A 104 11.13 3.84 25.60
N ARG A 105 9.87 3.47 25.86
CA ARG A 105 9.07 4.00 26.97
C ARG A 105 9.83 3.97 28.31
N LYS A 106 10.50 2.85 28.60
CA LYS A 106 11.26 2.66 29.84
C LYS A 106 12.47 3.57 29.95
N ASP A 107 13.10 3.91 28.82
CA ASP A 107 14.26 4.79 28.81
C ASP A 107 13.85 6.27 28.83
N LEU A 108 12.68 6.60 28.29
CA LEU A 108 12.06 7.92 28.42
C LEU A 108 11.70 8.24 29.88
N ASP A 109 11.21 7.25 30.65
CA ASP A 109 10.89 7.43 32.07
C ASP A 109 12.15 7.77 32.89
N LYS A 110 13.30 7.16 32.58
CA LYS A 110 14.58 7.40 33.25
C LYS A 110 15.14 8.83 33.06
N ILE A 111 14.73 9.51 31.99
CA ILE A 111 15.17 10.87 31.64
C ILE A 111 14.20 11.92 32.24
N ARG A 112 13.09 11.51 32.87
CA ARG A 112 12.16 12.47 33.48
C ARG A 112 12.89 13.26 34.58
N PRO A 113 12.77 14.60 34.61
CA PRO A 113 13.53 15.45 35.54
C PRO A 113 13.28 15.10 37.01
N GLY A 114 12.13 14.54 37.35
CA GLY A 114 11.84 14.04 38.70
C GLY A 114 12.59 12.75 39.10
N GLU A 115 12.90 11.86 38.16
CA GLU A 115 13.73 10.67 38.42
C GLU A 115 15.22 11.01 38.39
N LEU A 116 15.63 11.92 37.49
CA LEU A 116 16.98 12.47 37.47
C LEU A 116 17.29 13.23 38.76
N ALA A 117 16.38 14.10 39.23
CA ALA A 117 16.55 14.83 40.48
C ALA A 117 16.66 13.90 41.69
N LYS A 118 15.91 12.78 41.73
CA LYS A 118 16.05 11.78 42.80
C LYS A 118 17.43 11.11 42.80
N ARG A 119 18.02 10.83 41.64
CA ARG A 119 19.38 10.28 41.56
C ARG A 119 20.43 11.31 41.94
N VAL A 120 20.30 12.54 41.44
CA VAL A 120 21.25 13.63 41.70
C VAL A 120 21.20 14.12 43.15
N GLN A 121 20.01 14.25 43.77
CA GLN A 121 19.86 14.68 45.17
C GLN A 121 20.33 13.65 46.21
N THR A 122 20.52 12.37 45.84
CA THR A 122 20.92 11.35 46.83
C THR A 122 22.42 11.26 47.05
N THR A 123 23.23 12.04 46.32
CA THR A 123 24.68 12.09 46.56
C THR A 123 24.98 13.13 47.64
N VAL A 124 24.72 12.76 48.90
CA VAL A 124 25.12 13.57 50.04
C VAL A 124 26.58 13.28 50.36
N THR A 125 27.45 14.26 50.13
CA THR A 125 28.87 14.12 50.47
C THR A 125 29.09 14.72 51.86
N LYS A 126 29.55 13.90 52.81
CA LYS A 126 29.81 14.32 54.19
C LYS A 126 31.31 14.39 54.43
N TYR A 127 31.76 15.50 55.01
CA TYR A 127 33.15 15.71 55.38
C TYR A 127 33.27 15.67 56.91
N TYR A 128 34.11 14.75 57.39
CA TYR A 128 34.37 14.54 58.81
C TYR A 128 35.79 14.97 59.16
N ASP A 129 35.99 15.44 60.39
CA ASP A 129 37.31 15.60 60.99
C ASP A 129 37.93 14.23 61.34
N ARG A 130 39.23 14.18 61.64
CA ARG A 130 39.97 12.98 62.09
C ARG A 130 39.37 12.30 63.33
N ASN A 131 38.52 13.00 64.07
CA ASN A 131 37.81 12.51 65.25
C ASN A 131 36.35 12.09 64.95
N ASP A 132 36.00 11.88 63.67
CA ASP A 132 34.64 11.53 63.20
C ASP A 132 33.54 12.57 63.49
N ASN A 133 33.93 13.81 63.80
CA ASN A 133 32.99 14.92 63.97
C ASN A 133 32.61 15.51 62.60
N LEU A 134 31.31 15.67 62.35
CA LEU A 134 30.79 16.22 61.09
C LEU A 134 31.16 17.71 60.97
N LEU A 135 31.93 18.05 59.92
CA LEU A 135 32.32 19.43 59.63
C LEU A 135 31.36 20.09 58.64
N TRP A 136 31.04 19.38 57.55
CA TRP A 136 30.21 19.90 56.47
C TRP A 136 29.40 18.76 55.84
N GLU A 137 28.12 19.04 55.52
CA GLU A 137 27.27 18.16 54.70
C GLU A 137 26.84 18.89 53.41
N ASP A 138 27.29 18.39 52.24
CA ASP A 138 26.85 18.89 50.94
C ASP A 138 25.61 18.10 50.48
N LYS A 139 24.50 18.84 50.30
CA LYS A 139 23.18 18.31 49.94
C LYS A 139 22.84 18.47 48.47
N GLY A 140 23.81 18.86 47.63
CA GLY A 140 23.63 18.94 46.17
C GLY A 140 22.61 19.98 45.70
N THR A 141 22.33 20.99 46.52
CA THR A 141 21.41 22.11 46.22
C THR A 141 22.04 23.23 45.39
N GLY A 142 23.36 23.18 45.15
CA GLY A 142 24.11 24.16 44.36
C GLY A 142 24.21 23.76 42.88
N ASN A 143 24.09 24.74 41.99
CA ASN A 143 24.31 24.55 40.55
C ASN A 143 25.83 24.60 40.29
N TYR A 144 26.53 23.47 40.47
CA TYR A 144 27.98 23.38 40.25
C TYR A 144 28.29 23.26 38.75
N GLN A 145 28.02 24.32 37.99
CA GLN A 145 28.62 24.48 36.67
C GLN A 145 30.01 25.10 36.88
N LEU A 146 31.05 24.30 36.68
CA LEU A 146 32.39 24.83 36.42
C LEU A 146 32.35 25.51 35.05
N VAL A 147 31.96 26.78 35.02
CA VAL A 147 32.17 27.62 33.84
C VAL A 147 33.65 27.95 33.82
N VAL A 148 34.42 27.18 33.07
CA VAL A 148 35.77 27.61 32.68
C VAL A 148 35.55 28.73 31.67
N GLU A 149 35.85 29.97 32.06
CA GLU A 149 35.95 31.08 31.11
C GLU A 149 37.01 30.67 30.07
N SER A 150 36.56 30.46 28.83
CA SER A 150 37.48 30.30 27.71
C SER A 150 38.09 31.66 27.44
N ASP A 151 39.25 31.91 28.04
CA ASP A 151 40.08 33.08 27.74
C ASP A 151 40.30 33.18 26.23
N GLN A 152 40.10 34.41 25.76
CA GLN A 152 40.24 34.83 24.37
C GLN A 152 41.63 34.49 23.84
N ASN A 153 41.68 33.94 22.63
CA ASN A 153 42.83 34.02 21.72
C ASN A 153 42.33 34.36 20.33
#